data_AF-A0A927GQ19-F1
#
_entry.id   AF-A0A927GQ19-F1
#
_cell.length_a   1.000
_cell.length_b   1.000
_cell.length_c   1.000
_cell.angle_alpha   90.00
_cell.angle_beta   90.00
_cell.angle_gamma   90.00
#
_symmetry.space_group_name_H-M   'P 1'
#
loop_
_entity.id
_entity.type
_entity.pdbx_description
1 polymer ?
#
loop_
_entity_poly.entity_id
_entity_poly.type
_entity_poly.pdbx_seq_one_letter_code
_entity_poly.pdbx_strand_id
1 'polypeptide(L)'
;MRPVLLVGSWAIAQERQGPTYDPATDTLSVLASYGATSYWLMTGMLLVLGTSYVVTAHALRRAAPAGRLALAGGGLSALALTLVPAPSSGGALEHGAVATVGLVLLAVWPPLAAVRAEGPAPWGLRLDVSLAASAVMFASALWFLAELQSARAPGTAERVVTFLQALWPFLVVLSCRRSTAT
;
A
#
# COMPACT_ATOMS: atom_id res chain seq x y z
N MET A 1 14.19 0.69 -2.47
CA MET A 1 14.38 0.28 -1.06
C MET A 1 13.07 0.11 -0.26
N ARG A 2 11.87 0.19 -0.84
CA ARG A 2 10.65 0.35 -0.01
C ARG A 2 9.89 -0.95 0.33
N PRO A 3 9.76 -1.95 -0.57
CA PRO A 3 9.12 -3.22 -0.20
C PRO A 3 9.92 -4.01 0.85
N VAL A 4 11.24 -3.95 0.80
CA VAL A 4 12.11 -4.63 1.78
C VAL A 4 12.00 -3.99 3.16
N LEU A 5 11.98 -2.66 3.23
CA LEU A 5 11.73 -1.95 4.49
C LEU A 5 10.35 -2.30 5.03
N LEU A 6 9.34 -2.40 4.17
CA LEU A 6 7.99 -2.76 4.58
C LEU A 6 7.97 -4.15 5.25
N VAL A 7 8.51 -5.16 4.55
CA VAL A 7 8.57 -6.54 5.02
C VAL A 7 9.43 -6.66 6.29
N GLY A 8 10.59 -6.00 6.32
CA GLY A 8 11.47 -6.02 7.49
C GLY A 8 10.82 -5.38 8.72
N SER A 9 10.10 -4.27 8.53
CA SER A 9 9.46 -3.54 9.63
C SER A 9 8.35 -4.37 10.27
N TRP A 10 7.49 -5.01 9.48
CA TRP A 10 6.45 -5.87 10.06
C TRP A 10 7.04 -7.14 10.67
N ALA A 11 8.16 -7.67 10.16
CA ALA A 11 8.79 -8.87 10.72
C ALA A 11 9.33 -8.57 12.12
N ILE A 12 9.98 -7.40 12.27
CA ILE A 12 10.44 -6.92 13.58
C ILE A 12 9.25 -6.61 14.51
N ALA A 13 8.15 -6.09 13.98
CA ALA A 13 6.93 -5.85 14.76
C ALA A 13 6.33 -7.14 15.33
N GLN A 14 6.27 -8.20 14.51
CA GLN A 14 5.78 -9.52 14.89
C GLN A 14 6.58 -10.08 16.07
N GLU A 15 7.91 -10.09 15.94
CA GLU A 15 8.82 -10.55 17.00
C GLU A 15 8.63 -9.77 18.31
N ARG A 16 8.36 -8.46 18.22
CA ARG A 16 8.13 -7.60 19.40
C ARG A 16 6.77 -7.80 20.05
N GLN A 17 5.75 -8.17 19.28
CA GLN A 17 4.41 -8.40 19.80
C GLN A 17 4.33 -9.72 20.59
N GLY A 18 5.21 -10.68 20.25
CA GLY A 18 5.36 -11.94 20.97
C GLY A 18 4.45 -13.07 20.46
N PRO A 19 4.49 -14.24 21.13
CA PRO A 19 3.90 -15.49 20.62
C PRO A 19 2.37 -15.53 20.58
N THR A 20 1.69 -14.54 21.18
CA THR A 20 0.22 -14.40 21.12
C THR A 20 -0.27 -13.79 19.80
N TYR A 21 0.65 -13.28 18.97
CA TYR A 21 0.33 -12.74 17.66
C TYR A 21 0.47 -13.83 16.59
N ASP A 22 -0.62 -14.14 15.88
CA ASP A 22 -0.60 -15.06 14.75
C ASP A 22 -0.63 -14.27 13.44
N PRO A 23 0.44 -14.27 12.62
CA PRO A 23 0.48 -13.51 11.37
C PRO A 23 -0.51 -13.99 10.30
N ALA A 24 -1.07 -15.19 10.42
CA ALA A 24 -2.08 -15.68 9.49
C ALA A 24 -3.43 -15.01 9.74
N THR A 25 -3.81 -14.87 11.01
CA THR A 25 -5.13 -14.36 11.45
C THR A 25 -5.08 -12.90 11.87
N ASP A 26 -4.00 -12.45 12.51
CA ASP A 26 -3.86 -11.08 12.99
C ASP A 26 -3.30 -10.14 11.91
N THR A 27 -3.99 -9.03 11.75
CA THR A 27 -3.68 -7.98 10.78
C THR A 27 -2.44 -7.19 11.18
N LEU A 28 -1.74 -6.62 10.19
CA LEU A 28 -0.80 -5.52 10.37
C LEU A 28 -1.47 -4.34 11.08
N SER A 29 -2.76 -4.13 10.86
CA SER A 29 -3.54 -3.13 11.58
C SER A 29 -3.55 -3.37 13.10
N VAL A 30 -3.56 -4.63 13.57
CA VAL A 30 -3.40 -4.97 15.00
C VAL A 30 -2.01 -4.56 15.52
N LEU A 31 -0.95 -4.74 14.73
CA LEU A 31 0.40 -4.28 15.12
C LEU A 31 0.48 -2.75 15.23
N ALA A 32 -0.39 -2.04 14.52
CA ALA A 32 -0.50 -0.59 14.51
C ALA A 32 -1.57 -0.06 15.49
N SER A 33 -2.23 -0.91 16.28
CA SER A 33 -3.27 -0.47 17.20
C SER A 33 -2.71 0.27 18.41
N TYR A 34 -3.50 1.17 18.97
CA TYR A 34 -3.12 1.82 20.23
C TYR A 34 -2.90 0.77 21.33
N GLY A 35 -1.76 0.86 22.02
CA GLY A 35 -1.36 -0.08 23.07
C GLY A 35 -0.60 -1.31 22.57
N ALA A 36 -0.45 -1.52 21.26
CA ALA A 36 0.43 -2.56 20.74
C ALA A 36 1.91 -2.24 21.04
N THR A 37 2.70 -3.25 21.37
CA THR A 37 4.14 -3.11 21.62
C THR A 37 4.87 -2.58 20.37
N SER A 38 4.35 -2.92 19.19
CA SER A 38 4.86 -2.48 17.89
C SER A 38 4.29 -1.15 17.38
N TYR A 39 3.42 -0.46 18.14
CA TYR A 39 2.68 0.73 17.70
C TYR A 39 3.60 1.78 17.03
N TRP A 40 4.65 2.21 17.73
CA TRP A 40 5.58 3.23 17.24
C TRP A 40 6.35 2.80 15.98
N LEU A 41 6.64 1.50 15.86
CA LEU A 41 7.34 0.94 14.69
C LEU A 41 6.43 1.00 13.46
N MET A 42 5.16 0.61 13.60
CA MET A 42 4.18 0.65 12.52
C MET A 42 3.81 2.09 12.13
N THR A 43 3.68 2.99 13.10
CA THR A 43 3.48 4.43 12.83
C THR A 43 4.64 5.02 12.05
N GLY A 44 5.88 4.75 12.46
CA GLY A 44 7.07 5.19 11.71
C GLY A 44 7.12 4.65 10.28
N MET A 45 6.74 3.37 10.10
CA MET A 45 6.66 2.73 8.79
C MET A 45 5.59 3.37 7.89
N LEU A 46 4.40 3.69 8.42
CA LEU A 46 3.34 4.40 7.71
C LEU A 46 3.78 5.82 7.30
N LEU A 47 4.46 6.55 8.18
CA LEU A 47 5.05 7.86 7.87
C LEU A 47 6.02 7.76 6.70
N VAL A 48 7.01 6.86 6.81
CA VAL A 48 8.00 6.65 5.75
C VAL A 48 7.32 6.28 4.45
N LEU A 49 6.40 5.31 4.46
CA LEU A 49 5.71 4.82 3.26
C LEU A 49 4.85 5.91 2.61
N GLY A 50 4.03 6.61 3.40
CA GLY A 50 3.14 7.68 2.94
C GLY A 50 3.90 8.84 2.33
N THR A 51 4.91 9.38 3.03
CA THR A 51 5.78 10.45 2.51
C THR A 51 6.44 10.03 1.21
N SER A 52 6.90 8.80 1.12
CA SER A 52 7.60 8.34 -0.06
C SER A 52 6.65 8.09 -1.26
N TYR A 53 5.35 7.81 -1.06
CA TYR A 53 4.36 7.83 -2.15
C TYR A 53 4.12 9.25 -2.66
N VAL A 54 4.01 10.21 -1.75
CA VAL A 54 3.90 11.64 -2.11
C VAL A 54 5.13 12.07 -2.93
N VAL A 55 6.35 11.79 -2.46
CA VAL A 55 7.58 12.10 -3.20
C VAL A 55 7.60 11.41 -4.58
N THR A 56 7.15 10.15 -4.65
CA THR A 56 7.08 9.40 -5.92
C THR A 56 6.12 10.05 -6.90
N ALA A 57 4.94 10.49 -6.43
CA ALA A 57 3.97 11.24 -7.23
C ALA A 57 4.55 12.57 -7.77
N HIS A 58 5.40 13.25 -6.99
CA HIS A 58 6.08 14.47 -7.44
C HIS A 58 7.19 14.17 -8.46
N ALA A 59 7.93 13.07 -8.28
CA ALA A 59 9.04 12.69 -9.15
C ALA A 59 8.60 12.11 -10.51
N LEU A 60 7.44 11.45 -10.58
CA LEU A 60 6.88 10.85 -11.79
C LEU A 60 6.27 11.89 -12.76
N ARG A 61 7.08 12.84 -13.23
CA ARG A 61 6.65 13.88 -14.19
C ARG A 61 6.15 13.33 -15.53
N ARG A 62 6.55 12.11 -15.90
CA ARG A 62 6.10 11.43 -17.12
C ARG A 62 4.72 10.78 -17.00
N ALA A 63 4.22 10.58 -15.79
CA ALA A 63 2.89 10.01 -15.57
C ALA A 63 1.82 11.08 -15.73
N ALA A 64 0.64 10.68 -16.20
CA ALA A 64 -0.51 11.57 -16.28
C ALA A 64 -0.86 12.17 -14.90
N PRO A 65 -1.32 13.43 -14.84
CA PRO A 65 -1.56 14.13 -13.58
C PRO A 65 -2.58 13.43 -12.69
N ALA A 66 -3.60 12.78 -13.28
CA ALA A 66 -4.60 12.02 -12.54
C ALA A 66 -3.98 10.88 -11.71
N GLY A 67 -3.06 10.10 -12.29
CA GLY A 67 -2.37 9.04 -11.58
C GLY A 67 -1.43 9.55 -10.48
N ARG A 68 -0.81 10.72 -10.70
CA ARG A 68 0.01 11.38 -9.66
C ARG A 68 -0.84 11.82 -8.47
N LEU A 69 -2.02 12.39 -8.72
CA LEU A 69 -2.96 12.79 -7.68
C LEU A 69 -3.48 11.58 -6.90
N ALA A 70 -3.83 10.49 -7.60
CA ALA A 70 -4.26 9.25 -6.94
C ALA A 70 -3.14 8.66 -6.05
N LEU A 71 -1.89 8.63 -6.54
CA LEU A 71 -0.75 8.15 -5.75
C LEU A 71 -0.44 9.05 -4.54
N ALA A 72 -0.50 10.37 -4.72
CA ALA A 72 -0.34 11.33 -3.62
C ALA A 72 -1.47 11.15 -2.59
N GLY A 73 -2.72 11.00 -3.05
CA GLY A 73 -3.87 10.71 -2.20
C GLY A 73 -3.69 9.42 -1.40
N GLY A 74 -3.25 8.33 -2.03
CA GLY A 74 -2.93 7.08 -1.33
C GLY A 74 -1.81 7.24 -0.29
N GLY A 75 -0.80 8.06 -0.59
CA GLY A 75 0.23 8.46 0.38
C GLY A 75 -0.32 9.24 1.57
N LEU A 76 -1.21 10.21 1.32
CA LEU A 76 -1.88 10.98 2.36
C LEU A 76 -2.80 10.10 3.22
N SER A 77 -3.52 9.13 2.62
CA SER A 77 -4.30 8.16 3.38
C SER A 77 -3.42 7.32 4.31
N ALA A 78 -2.25 6.87 3.86
CA ALA A 78 -1.30 6.16 4.73
C ALA A 78 -0.79 7.03 5.89
N LEU A 79 -0.58 8.34 5.65
CA LEU A 79 -0.25 9.28 6.73
C LEU A 79 -1.45 9.48 7.68
N ALA A 80 -2.67 9.56 7.16
CA ALA A 80 -3.87 9.71 7.98
C ALA A 80 -4.10 8.52 8.92
N LEU A 81 -3.71 7.30 8.53
CA LEU A 81 -3.75 6.12 9.41
C LEU A 81 -2.86 6.25 10.64
N THR A 82 -1.86 7.13 10.63
CA THR A 82 -1.06 7.43 11.84
C THR A 82 -1.83 8.25 12.88
N LEU A 83 -2.81 9.03 12.42
CA LEU A 83 -3.69 9.85 13.25
C LEU A 83 -4.95 9.09 13.68
N VAL A 84 -5.32 8.05 12.92
CA VAL A 84 -6.46 7.16 13.20
C VAL A 84 -5.99 5.71 13.33
N PRO A 85 -5.28 5.35 14.42
CA PRO A 85 -4.84 3.98 14.64
C PRO A 85 -6.01 3.02 14.75
N ALA A 86 -5.75 1.75 14.43
CA ALA A 86 -6.75 0.71 14.60
C ALA A 86 -7.19 0.67 16.07
N PRO A 87 -8.50 0.79 16.36
CA PRO A 87 -9.00 0.73 17.73
C PRO A 87 -8.98 -0.72 18.23
N SER A 88 -8.66 -0.89 19.51
CA SER A 88 -8.76 -2.19 20.21
C SER A 88 -10.22 -2.65 20.38
N SER A 89 -11.18 -1.72 20.38
CA SER A 89 -12.63 -1.98 20.36
C SER A 89 -13.39 -0.74 19.90
N GLY A 90 -14.14 -0.82 18.79
CA GLY A 90 -15.29 0.07 18.53
C GLY A 90 -15.08 1.35 17.68
N GLY A 91 -13.90 1.65 17.14
CA GLY A 91 -13.69 2.76 16.18
C GLY A 91 -13.38 2.31 14.74
N ALA A 92 -13.75 1.07 14.38
CA ALA A 92 -13.30 0.40 13.16
C ALA A 92 -13.73 1.10 11.86
N LEU A 93 -14.77 1.95 11.90
CA LEU A 93 -15.33 2.60 10.72
C LEU A 93 -14.44 3.72 10.17
N GLU A 94 -13.85 4.57 11.02
CA GLU A 94 -12.99 5.66 10.55
C GLU A 94 -11.68 5.12 9.98
N HIS A 95 -11.01 4.24 10.73
CA HIS A 95 -9.82 3.54 10.27
C HIS A 95 -10.10 2.76 8.99
N GLY A 96 -11.19 1.98 8.96
CA GLY A 96 -11.61 1.20 7.80
C GLY A 96 -11.93 2.06 6.59
N ALA A 97 -12.55 3.23 6.77
CA ALA A 97 -12.82 4.19 5.69
C ALA A 97 -11.52 4.77 5.12
N VAL A 98 -10.61 5.24 5.98
CA VAL A 98 -9.31 5.78 5.55
C VAL A 98 -8.49 4.71 4.83
N ALA A 99 -8.45 3.49 5.37
CA ALA A 99 -7.79 2.36 4.74
C ALA A 99 -8.41 2.03 3.37
N THR A 100 -9.73 1.97 3.27
CA THR A 100 -10.45 1.70 2.02
C THR A 100 -10.14 2.76 0.97
N VAL A 101 -10.19 4.04 1.34
CA VAL A 101 -9.84 5.15 0.43
C VAL A 101 -8.39 5.00 -0.04
N GLY A 102 -7.46 4.71 0.87
CA GLY A 102 -6.06 4.46 0.53
C GLY A 102 -5.88 3.29 -0.44
N LEU A 103 -6.55 2.15 -0.16
CA LEU A 103 -6.50 0.96 -1.01
C LEU A 103 -7.02 1.24 -2.42
N VAL A 104 -8.16 1.93 -2.53
CA VAL A 104 -8.77 2.27 -3.82
C VAL A 104 -7.89 3.24 -4.60
N LEU A 105 -7.38 4.29 -3.97
CA LEU A 105 -6.47 5.24 -4.62
C LEU A 105 -5.19 4.55 -5.11
N LEU A 106 -4.62 3.66 -4.29
CA LEU A 106 -3.45 2.85 -4.67
C LEU A 106 -3.76 1.76 -5.71
N ALA A 107 -5.02 1.33 -5.84
CA ALA A 107 -5.43 0.39 -6.88
C ALA A 107 -5.75 1.10 -8.21
N VAL A 108 -6.25 2.34 -8.20
CA VAL A 108 -6.68 3.07 -9.41
C VAL A 108 -5.58 3.96 -10.00
N TRP A 109 -4.56 4.34 -9.23
CA TRP A 109 -3.47 5.17 -9.78
C TRP A 109 -2.75 4.57 -11.00
N PRO A 110 -2.55 3.24 -11.17
CA PRO A 110 -1.81 2.70 -12.32
C PRO A 110 -2.42 3.04 -13.69
N PRO A 111 -3.72 2.80 -13.96
CA PRO A 111 -4.34 3.17 -15.23
C PRO A 111 -4.49 4.69 -15.36
N LEU A 112 -4.69 5.41 -14.26
CA LEU A 112 -4.72 6.88 -14.28
C LEU A 112 -3.34 7.51 -14.55
N ALA A 113 -2.26 6.80 -14.25
CA ALA A 113 -0.88 7.20 -14.53
C ALA A 113 -0.44 6.78 -15.94
N ALA A 114 -1.11 5.79 -16.52
CA ALA A 114 -0.78 5.26 -17.83
C ALA A 114 -0.92 6.34 -18.91
N VAL A 115 0.07 6.39 -19.78
CA VAL A 115 0.10 7.30 -20.93
C VAL A 115 0.01 6.43 -22.18
N ARG A 116 -0.94 6.76 -23.07
CA ARG A 116 -0.97 6.18 -24.42
C ARG A 116 0.22 6.77 -25.17
N ALA A 117 1.32 6.04 -25.26
CA ALA A 117 2.49 6.49 -25.99
C ALA A 117 2.52 5.86 -27.38
N GLU A 118 2.74 6.69 -28.39
CA GLU A 118 3.06 6.28 -29.77
C GLU A 118 4.55 5.92 -29.94
N GLY A 119 5.32 5.90 -28.84
CA GLY A 119 6.76 5.56 -28.79
C GLY A 119 7.12 4.68 -27.58
N PRO A 120 8.42 4.45 -27.28
CA PRO A 120 8.86 3.53 -26.22
C PRO A 120 8.54 4.07 -24.81
N ALA A 121 7.28 3.90 -24.39
CA ALA A 121 6.87 4.16 -23.02
C ALA A 121 7.54 3.17 -22.06
N PRO A 122 7.88 3.60 -20.83
CA PRO A 122 8.28 2.69 -19.77
C PRO A 122 7.22 1.59 -19.61
N TRP A 123 7.64 0.32 -19.55
CA TRP A 123 6.76 -0.83 -19.38
C TRP A 123 5.73 -0.65 -18.25
N GLY A 124 6.14 -0.05 -17.12
CA GLY A 124 5.26 0.20 -15.97
C GLY A 124 4.19 1.29 -16.17
N LEU A 125 4.23 2.05 -17.28
CA LEU A 125 3.22 3.04 -17.65
C LEU A 125 2.37 2.61 -18.86
N ARG A 126 2.57 1.38 -19.35
CA ARG A 126 1.74 0.80 -20.40
C ARG A 126 0.36 0.49 -19.84
N LEU A 127 -0.69 0.86 -20.58
CA LEU A 127 -2.07 0.72 -20.12
C LEU A 127 -2.42 -0.74 -19.76
N ASP A 128 -2.05 -1.72 -20.59
CA ASP A 128 -2.36 -3.13 -20.35
C ASP A 128 -1.74 -3.64 -19.04
N VAL A 129 -0.49 -3.25 -18.77
CA VAL A 129 0.25 -3.67 -17.57
C VAL A 129 -0.31 -2.95 -16.34
N SER A 130 -0.62 -1.66 -16.46
CA SER A 130 -1.29 -0.89 -15.42
C SER A 130 -2.68 -1.46 -15.07
N LEU A 131 -3.48 -1.86 -16.06
CA LEU A 131 -4.79 -2.48 -15.85
C LEU A 131 -4.65 -3.83 -15.16
N ALA A 132 -3.69 -4.67 -15.58
CA ALA A 132 -3.42 -5.94 -14.92
C ALA A 132 -2.98 -5.74 -13.46
N ALA A 133 -2.08 -4.79 -13.19
CA ALA A 133 -1.64 -4.47 -11.84
C ALA A 133 -2.81 -3.99 -10.96
N SER A 134 -3.64 -3.09 -11.48
CA SER A 134 -4.85 -2.63 -10.79
C SER A 134 -5.83 -3.77 -10.51
N ALA A 135 -6.08 -4.64 -11.49
CA ALA A 135 -6.96 -5.79 -11.31
C ALA A 135 -6.46 -6.72 -10.20
N VAL A 136 -5.14 -6.99 -10.15
CA VAL A 136 -4.52 -7.79 -9.08
C VAL A 136 -4.67 -7.10 -7.71
N MET A 137 -4.44 -5.78 -7.64
CA MET A 137 -4.63 -5.03 -6.39
C MET A 137 -6.08 -5.08 -5.91
N PHE A 138 -7.05 -4.85 -6.81
CA PHE A 138 -8.47 -4.94 -6.49
C PHE A 138 -8.88 -6.35 -6.06
N ALA A 139 -8.43 -7.38 -6.77
CA ALA A 139 -8.69 -8.77 -6.41
C ALA A 139 -8.15 -9.10 -5.01
N SER A 140 -6.92 -8.66 -4.70
CA SER A 140 -6.34 -8.85 -3.37
C SER A 140 -7.06 -8.05 -2.27
N ALA A 141 -7.57 -6.86 -2.58
CA ALA A 141 -8.35 -6.06 -1.65
C ALA A 141 -9.73 -6.67 -1.37
N LEU A 142 -10.41 -7.20 -2.41
CA LEU A 142 -11.67 -7.92 -2.27
C LEU A 142 -11.48 -9.23 -1.49
N TRP A 143 -10.36 -9.93 -1.72
CA TRP A 143 -10.00 -11.10 -0.93
C TRP A 143 -9.78 -10.73 0.54
N PHE A 144 -9.03 -9.66 0.83
CA PHE A 144 -8.86 -9.17 2.20
C PHE A 144 -10.20 -8.83 2.87
N LEU A 145 -11.11 -8.16 2.15
CA LEU A 145 -12.44 -7.88 2.66
C LEU A 145 -13.23 -9.16 2.97
N ALA A 146 -13.16 -10.17 2.11
CA ALA A 146 -13.81 -11.46 2.35
C ALA A 146 -13.21 -12.20 3.57
N GLU A 147 -11.89 -12.13 3.75
CA GLU A 147 -11.20 -12.71 4.92
C GLU A 147 -11.55 -11.98 6.21
N LEU A 148 -11.74 -10.65 6.19
CA LEU A 148 -12.23 -9.89 7.34
C LEU A 148 -13.60 -10.37 7.81
N GLN A 149 -14.49 -10.73 6.87
CA GLN A 149 -15.83 -11.21 7.20
C GLN A 149 -15.88 -12.68 7.61
N SER A 150 -15.00 -13.50 7.05
CA SER A 150 -14.96 -14.94 7.32
C SER A 150 -14.02 -15.33 8.46
N ALA A 151 -13.18 -14.40 8.91
CA ALA A 151 -12.21 -14.53 10.00
C ALA A 151 -11.25 -15.73 9.86
N ARG A 152 -10.96 -16.19 8.62
CA ARG A 152 -10.07 -17.34 8.41
C ARG A 152 -8.60 -16.92 8.40
N ALA A 153 -8.22 -16.02 7.50
CA ALA A 153 -6.84 -15.56 7.38
C ALA A 153 -6.72 -14.06 6.98
N PRO A 154 -7.38 -13.12 7.68
CA PRO A 154 -7.32 -11.70 7.32
C PRO A 154 -5.91 -11.11 7.44
N GLY A 155 -5.09 -11.60 8.37
CA GLY A 155 -3.69 -11.21 8.50
C GLY A 155 -2.85 -11.53 7.26
N THR A 156 -3.07 -12.69 6.64
CA THR A 156 -2.38 -13.06 5.40
C THR A 156 -2.80 -12.18 4.24
N ALA A 157 -4.10 -12.01 4.06
CA ALA A 157 -4.64 -11.25 2.94
C ALA A 157 -4.23 -9.77 3.01
N GLU A 158 -4.21 -9.16 4.20
CA GLU A 158 -3.77 -7.77 4.38
C GLU A 158 -2.29 -7.58 3.98
N ARG A 159 -1.41 -8.51 4.36
CA ARG A 159 0.00 -8.47 3.98
C ARG A 159 0.19 -8.54 2.47
N VAL A 160 -0.57 -9.43 1.82
CA VAL A 160 -0.52 -9.59 0.36
C VAL A 160 -0.96 -8.30 -0.33
N VAL A 161 -2.12 -7.74 0.01
CA VAL A 161 -2.59 -6.49 -0.62
C VAL A 161 -1.63 -5.33 -0.34
N THR A 162 -1.15 -5.18 0.89
CA THR A 162 -0.21 -4.12 1.27
C THR A 162 1.11 -4.24 0.51
N PHE A 163 1.63 -5.46 0.37
CA PHE A 163 2.84 -5.73 -0.39
C PHE A 163 2.68 -5.40 -1.87
N LEU A 164 1.59 -5.87 -2.50
CA LEU A 164 1.31 -5.62 -3.91
C LEU A 164 1.19 -4.12 -4.20
N GLN A 165 0.49 -3.38 -3.34
CA GLN A 165 0.36 -1.93 -3.43
C GLN A 165 1.68 -1.18 -3.26
N ALA A 166 2.58 -1.65 -2.39
CA ALA A 166 3.91 -1.05 -2.22
C ALA A 166 4.90 -1.43 -3.32
N LEU A 167 4.76 -2.62 -3.90
CA LEU A 167 5.65 -3.13 -4.93
C LEU A 167 5.48 -2.38 -6.25
N TRP A 168 4.25 -2.09 -6.64
CA TRP A 168 3.97 -1.54 -7.96
C TRP A 168 4.55 -0.14 -8.21
N PRO A 169 4.39 0.87 -7.33
CA PRO A 169 5.05 2.17 -7.50
C PRO A 169 6.58 2.05 -7.61
N PHE A 170 7.17 1.08 -6.90
CA PHE A 170 8.59 0.80 -6.98
C PHE A 170 8.99 0.23 -8.36
N LEU A 171 8.23 -0.73 -8.89
CA LEU A 171 8.45 -1.29 -10.23
C LEU A 171 8.30 -0.22 -11.33
N VAL A 172 7.31 0.67 -11.21
CA VAL A 172 7.12 1.78 -12.16
C VAL A 172 8.33 2.72 -12.15
N VAL A 173 8.84 3.10 -10.96
CA VAL A 173 10.05 3.93 -10.85
C VAL A 173 11.27 3.22 -11.47
N LEU A 174 11.45 1.93 -11.23
CA LEU A 174 12.54 1.15 -11.86
C LEU A 174 12.40 1.09 -13.37
N SER A 175 11.19 0.88 -13.88
CA SER A 175 10.89 0.89 -15.31
C SER A 175 11.26 2.22 -15.95
N CYS A 176 10.87 3.34 -15.32
CA CYS A 176 11.20 4.68 -15.81
C CYS A 176 12.71 4.93 -15.84
N ARG A 177 13.45 4.48 -14.81
CA ARG A 177 14.93 4.61 -14.75
C ARG A 177 15.64 3.80 -15.82
N ARG A 178 15.13 2.62 -16.17
CA ARG A 178 15.69 1.78 -17.24
C ARG A 178 15.50 2.43 -18.61
N SER A 179 14.31 2.97 -18.88
CA SER A 179 14.01 3.67 -20.14
C SER A 179 14.70 5.02 -20.30
N THR A 180 15.32 5.59 -19.25
CA THR A 180 16.19 6.78 -19.37
C THR A 180 17.66 6.46 -19.60
N ALA A 181 18.06 5.22 -19.34
CA ALA A 181 19.45 4.76 -19.52
C ALA A 181 19.70 4.14 -20.90
N THR A 182 18.64 3.94 -21.69
CA THR A 182 18.63 3.51 -23.09
C THR A 182 18.39 4.70 -23.99
#